data_AF-A0A1C6E9Y8-F1
#
_entry.id   AF-A0A1C6E9Y8-F1
#
_cell.length_a   1.000
_cell.length_b   1.000
_cell.length_c   1.000
_cell.angle_alpha   90.00
_cell.angle_beta   90.00
_cell.angle_gamma   90.00
#
_symmetry.space_group_name_H-M   'P 1'
#
loop_
_entity.id
_entity.type
_entity.pdbx_description
1 polymer ?
#
loop_
_entity_poly.entity_id
_entity_poly.type
_entity_poly.pdbx_seq_one_letter_code
_entity_poly.pdbx_strand_id
1 'polypeptide(L)'
;MAAAHVILKSTSNLPAIHGRVRPQESQCGSKCVWGIKAGPVAIGRLEQYVEEWGMVHAEELRKAEAMPANGKKVAVVGSGPAGLTCAGDLAALGYQVTIYEARHTPVACWYTASRSFVCPRRWYGGGAPRWRPSAWRCG
;
A
#
# COMPACT_ATOMS: atom_id res chain seq x y z
N MET A 1 10.41 -15.76 -3.28
CA MET A 1 9.77 -14.42 -3.33
C MET A 1 8.76 -14.21 -2.20
N ALA A 2 7.96 -15.23 -1.81
CA ALA A 2 7.01 -15.13 -0.70
C ALA A 2 7.58 -14.57 0.62
N ALA A 3 8.74 -15.05 1.09
CA ALA A 3 9.36 -14.53 2.32
C ALA A 3 9.70 -13.03 2.23
N ALA A 4 10.20 -12.57 1.08
CA ALA A 4 10.50 -11.16 0.85
C ALA A 4 9.21 -10.31 0.86
N HIS A 5 8.12 -10.82 0.28
CA HIS A 5 6.82 -10.13 0.31
C HIS A 5 6.30 -9.97 1.75
N VAL A 6 6.43 -11.00 2.60
CA VAL A 6 6.04 -10.93 4.01
C VAL A 6 6.86 -9.86 4.76
N ILE A 7 8.17 -9.79 4.53
CA ILE A 7 9.05 -8.78 5.16
C ILE A 7 8.71 -7.36 4.67
N LEU A 8 8.40 -7.19 3.38
CA LEU A 8 7.98 -5.90 2.85
C LEU A 8 6.65 -5.44 3.45
N LYS A 9 5.67 -6.34 3.56
CA LYS A 9 4.38 -6.03 4.17
C LYS A 9 4.44 -5.79 5.67
N SER A 10 5.39 -6.38 6.39
CA SER A 10 5.51 -6.16 7.84
C SER A 10 6.01 -4.76 8.19
N THR A 11 6.71 -4.09 7.26
CA THR A 11 7.28 -2.76 7.47
C THR A 11 6.48 -1.66 6.78
N SER A 12 5.66 -2.00 5.79
CA SER A 12 4.91 -1.01 5.03
C SER A 12 3.58 -1.53 4.51
N ASN A 13 2.54 -0.71 4.64
CA ASN A 13 1.20 -1.01 4.12
C ASN A 13 1.04 -0.75 2.61
N LEU A 14 1.95 0.00 1.99
CA LEU A 14 1.84 0.45 0.58
C LEU A 14 3.13 0.21 -0.25
N PRO A 15 3.75 -0.99 -0.20
CA PRO A 15 5.01 -1.27 -0.90
C PRO A 15 4.89 -1.13 -2.42
N ALA A 16 3.72 -1.48 -2.99
CA ALA A 16 3.38 -1.29 -4.41
C ALA A 16 3.61 0.14 -4.91
N ILE A 17 3.40 1.11 -4.03
CA ILE A 17 3.43 2.53 -4.35
C ILE A 17 4.82 3.08 -4.04
N HIS A 18 5.36 2.74 -2.87
CA HIS A 18 6.66 3.20 -2.41
C HIS A 18 7.80 2.89 -3.38
N GLY A 19 7.77 1.75 -4.07
CA GLY A 19 8.77 1.41 -5.07
C GLY A 19 8.75 2.33 -6.31
N ARG A 20 7.62 2.98 -6.61
CA ARG A 20 7.40 3.78 -7.83
C ARG A 20 7.56 5.28 -7.62
N VAL A 21 7.08 5.82 -6.49
CA VAL A 21 7.01 7.28 -6.27
C VAL A 21 8.09 7.83 -5.34
N ARG A 22 8.75 6.99 -4.53
CA ARG A 22 9.76 7.50 -3.60
C ARG A 22 10.99 7.99 -4.35
N PRO A 23 11.48 9.22 -4.11
CA PRO A 23 12.73 9.72 -4.69
C PRO A 23 13.91 8.96 -4.07
N GLN A 24 14.37 7.92 -4.76
CA GLN A 24 15.40 6.98 -4.29
C GLN A 24 16.74 7.68 -4.07
N GLU A 25 17.04 8.67 -4.89
CA GLU A 25 18.24 9.51 -4.88
C GLU A 25 18.40 10.34 -3.61
N SER A 26 17.32 10.61 -2.88
CA SER A 26 17.35 11.36 -1.61
C SER A 26 17.17 10.46 -0.37
N GLN A 27 16.85 9.18 -0.57
CA GLN A 27 16.49 8.25 0.50
C GLN A 27 17.41 7.03 0.52
N CYS A 28 16.88 5.81 0.58
CA CYS A 28 17.64 4.58 0.73
C CYS A 28 18.75 4.40 -0.33
N GLY A 29 18.54 4.87 -1.56
CA GLY A 29 19.55 4.85 -2.62
C GLY A 29 20.75 5.76 -2.33
N SER A 30 20.53 6.92 -1.72
CA SER A 30 21.60 7.89 -1.39
C SER A 30 22.64 7.34 -0.40
N LYS A 31 22.22 6.45 0.50
CA LYS A 31 23.06 5.85 1.55
C LYS A 31 23.61 4.48 1.15
N CYS A 32 23.42 4.06 -0.09
CA CYS A 32 23.88 2.76 -0.57
C CYS A 32 25.42 2.76 -0.69
N VAL A 33 26.10 1.88 0.05
CA VAL A 33 27.58 1.73 -0.01
C VAL A 33 28.05 1.36 -1.42
N TRP A 34 27.25 0.59 -2.16
CA TRP A 34 27.53 0.24 -3.55
C TRP A 34 27.45 1.44 -4.51
N GLY A 35 26.66 2.46 -4.12
CA GLY A 35 26.53 3.74 -4.82
C GLY A 35 27.85 4.48 -5.01
N ILE A 36 28.82 4.27 -4.11
CA ILE A 36 30.15 4.89 -4.18
C ILE A 36 30.98 4.34 -5.34
N LYS A 37 30.78 3.07 -5.74
CA LYS A 37 31.65 2.38 -6.71
C LYS A 37 31.01 2.18 -8.09
N ALA A 38 29.76 1.75 -8.15
CA ALA A 38 29.15 1.26 -9.40
C ALA A 38 27.67 1.65 -9.57
N GLY A 39 27.20 2.64 -8.79
CA GLY A 39 25.80 3.07 -8.76
C GLY A 39 24.98 2.37 -7.67
N PRO A 40 23.94 3.02 -7.12
CA PRO A 40 23.19 2.47 -6.01
C PRO A 40 22.35 1.26 -6.45
N VAL A 41 22.12 0.33 -5.52
CA VAL A 41 21.18 -0.78 -5.76
C VAL A 41 19.79 -0.22 -6.05
N ALA A 42 19.12 -0.76 -7.06
CA ALA A 42 17.77 -0.33 -7.46
C ALA A 42 16.69 -0.85 -6.49
N ILE A 43 16.74 -0.44 -5.23
CA ILE A 43 15.88 -0.92 -4.14
C ILE A 43 14.41 -0.72 -4.47
N GLY A 44 13.99 0.47 -4.93
CA GLY A 44 12.59 0.73 -5.31
C GLY A 44 12.06 -0.21 -6.41
N ARG A 45 12.90 -0.60 -7.38
CA ARG A 45 12.51 -1.58 -8.41
C ARG A 45 12.39 -2.99 -7.86
N LEU A 46 13.25 -3.37 -6.91
CA LEU A 46 13.15 -4.66 -6.22
C LEU A 46 11.88 -4.73 -5.36
N GLU A 47 11.56 -3.68 -4.60
CA GLU A 47 10.31 -3.57 -3.85
C GLU A 47 9.09 -3.70 -4.77
N GLN A 48 9.11 -2.99 -5.90
CA GLN A 48 8.05 -3.08 -6.90
C GLN A 48 7.90 -4.50 -7.45
N TYR A 49 9.01 -5.15 -7.83
CA TYR A 49 8.98 -6.50 -8.40
C TYR A 49 8.43 -7.54 -7.42
N VAL A 50 8.84 -7.49 -6.15
CA VAL A 50 8.35 -8.44 -5.14
C VAL A 50 6.84 -8.26 -4.90
N GLU A 51 6.34 -7.03 -4.92
CA GLU A 51 4.92 -6.78 -4.77
C GLU A 51 4.13 -7.20 -6.01
N GLU A 52 4.64 -6.93 -7.22
CA GLU A 52 4.07 -7.41 -8.49
C GLU A 52 3.95 -8.93 -8.50
N TRP A 53 5.02 -9.62 -8.09
CA TRP A 53 5.01 -11.06 -7.94
C TRP A 53 3.97 -11.52 -6.91
N GLY A 54 3.90 -10.87 -5.74
CA GLY A 54 2.97 -11.22 -4.67
C GLY A 54 1.49 -11.01 -5.04
N MET A 55 1.17 -10.01 -5.87
CA MET A 55 -0.20 -9.83 -6.35
C MET A 55 -0.64 -10.91 -7.33
N VAL A 56 0.29 -11.45 -8.13
CA VAL A 56 -0.01 -12.53 -9.10
C VAL A 56 -0.15 -13.87 -8.40
N HIS A 57 0.65 -14.12 -7.35
CA HIS A 57 0.70 -15.38 -6.61
C HIS A 57 0.02 -15.24 -5.24
N ALA A 58 -1.11 -14.52 -5.18
CA ALA A 58 -1.76 -14.15 -3.93
C ALA A 58 -2.24 -15.37 -3.12
N GLU A 59 -2.52 -16.49 -3.80
CA GLU A 59 -2.87 -17.78 -3.23
C GLU A 59 -1.70 -18.49 -2.52
N GLU A 60 -0.46 -18.20 -2.92
CA GLU A 60 0.76 -18.73 -2.29
C GLU A 60 1.18 -17.92 -1.05
N LEU A 61 0.58 -16.74 -0.87
CA LEU A 61 0.86 -15.88 0.27
C LEU A 61 -0.04 -16.25 1.45
N ARG A 62 0.58 -16.55 2.60
CA ARG A 62 -0.15 -16.64 3.87
C ARG A 62 -0.86 -15.31 4.13
N LYS A 63 -2.19 -15.37 4.21
CA LYS A 63 -2.98 -14.22 4.68
C LYS A 63 -2.59 -13.95 6.13
N ALA A 64 -2.24 -12.70 6.43
CA ALA A 64 -2.13 -12.28 7.82
C ALA A 64 -3.51 -12.48 8.47
N GLU A 65 -3.56 -13.26 9.55
CA GLU A 65 -4.78 -13.44 10.31
C GLU A 65 -5.11 -12.10 10.98
N ALA A 66 -6.23 -11.51 10.59
CA ALA A 66 -6.73 -10.33 11.29
C ALA A 66 -7.09 -10.74 12.71
N MET A 67 -6.80 -9.86 13.68
CA MET A 67 -7.23 -10.07 15.05
C MET A 67 -8.76 -10.21 15.10
N PRO A 68 -9.30 -10.97 16.07
CA PRO A 68 -10.74 -11.05 16.27
C PRO A 68 -11.36 -9.66 16.43
N ALA A 69 -12.61 -9.51 15.99
CA ALA A 69 -13.26 -8.21 15.95
C ALA A 69 -13.43 -7.63 17.36
N ASN A 70 -12.91 -6.42 17.59
CA ASN A 70 -12.95 -5.74 18.89
C ASN A 70 -14.30 -5.05 19.18
N GLY A 71 -15.27 -5.15 18.26
CA GLY A 71 -16.60 -4.51 18.38
C GLY A 71 -16.61 -2.98 18.27
N LYS A 72 -15.45 -2.33 18.16
CA LYS A 72 -15.29 -0.86 18.07
C LYS A 72 -15.29 -0.39 16.61
N LYS A 73 -15.95 0.74 16.36
CA LYS A 73 -16.06 1.38 15.04
C LYS A 73 -15.17 2.61 14.96
N VAL A 74 -14.46 2.77 13.85
CA VAL A 74 -13.60 3.93 13.59
C VAL A 74 -13.95 4.54 12.23
N ALA A 75 -14.03 5.86 12.17
CA ALA A 75 -14.20 6.62 10.93
C ALA A 75 -12.87 7.27 10.56
N VAL A 76 -12.41 7.03 9.34
CA VAL A 76 -11.23 7.69 8.76
C VAL A 76 -11.72 8.68 7.71
N VAL A 77 -11.34 9.95 7.84
CA VAL A 77 -11.70 10.99 6.88
C VAL A 77 -10.53 11.23 5.93
N GLY A 78 -10.76 11.00 4.64
CA GLY A 78 -9.78 11.10 3.57
C GLY A 78 -9.20 9.75 3.14
N SER A 79 -9.21 9.51 1.82
CA SER A 79 -8.70 8.30 1.17
C SER A 79 -7.26 8.46 0.64
N GLY A 80 -6.49 9.39 1.21
CA GLY A 80 -5.08 9.60 0.90
C GLY A 80 -4.17 8.48 1.46
N PRO A 81 -2.83 8.55 1.21
CA PRO A 81 -1.86 7.59 1.76
C PRO A 81 -2.04 7.39 3.26
N ALA A 82 -2.09 8.50 4.01
CA ALA A 82 -2.22 8.47 5.46
C ALA A 82 -3.50 7.77 5.93
N GLY A 83 -4.64 8.09 5.30
CA GLY A 83 -5.93 7.48 5.64
C GLY A 83 -5.97 5.98 5.32
N LEU A 84 -5.45 5.57 4.16
CA LEU A 84 -5.39 4.16 3.78
C LEU A 84 -4.46 3.34 4.66
N THR A 85 -3.29 3.87 5.00
CA THR A 85 -2.35 3.23 5.93
C THR A 85 -3.01 3.05 7.30
N CYS A 86 -3.60 4.12 7.85
CA CYS A 86 -4.28 4.08 9.14
C CYS A 86 -5.46 3.08 9.15
N ALA A 87 -6.27 3.09 8.09
CA ALA A 87 -7.38 2.16 7.97
C ALA A 87 -6.91 0.70 7.89
N GLY A 88 -5.84 0.42 7.15
CA GLY A 88 -5.23 -0.90 7.04
C GLY A 88 -4.74 -1.44 8.39
N ASP A 89 -4.00 -0.63 9.15
CA ASP A 89 -3.49 -1.00 10.48
C ASP A 89 -4.64 -1.27 11.47
N LEU A 90 -5.62 -0.38 11.52
CA LEU A 90 -6.79 -0.54 12.39
C LEU A 90 -7.62 -1.78 12.02
N ALA A 91 -7.75 -2.10 10.74
CA ALA A 91 -8.43 -3.33 10.32
C ALA A 91 -7.64 -4.59 10.69
N ALA A 92 -6.31 -4.56 10.60
CA ALA A 92 -5.46 -5.68 11.05
C ALA A 92 -5.61 -5.92 12.57
N LEU A 93 -5.78 -4.85 13.35
CA LEU A 93 -6.05 -4.88 14.79
C LEU A 93 -7.49 -5.28 15.16
N GLY A 94 -8.37 -5.54 14.19
CA GLY A 94 -9.75 -6.01 14.43
C GLY A 94 -10.79 -4.89 14.64
N TYR A 95 -10.49 -3.64 14.29
CA TYR A 95 -11.47 -2.54 14.31
C TYR A 95 -12.34 -2.52 13.06
N GLN A 96 -13.60 -2.10 13.21
CA GLN A 96 -14.48 -1.86 12.06
C GLN A 96 -14.27 -0.44 11.52
N VAL A 97 -13.44 -0.32 10.48
CA VAL A 97 -13.07 0.97 9.89
C VAL A 97 -13.99 1.33 8.72
N THR A 98 -14.44 2.58 8.67
CA THR A 98 -15.19 3.20 7.56
C THR A 98 -14.41 4.40 7.04
N ILE A 99 -14.18 4.49 5.73
CA ILE A 99 -13.44 5.59 5.12
C ILE A 99 -14.45 6.53 4.44
N TYR A 100 -14.36 7.82 4.77
CA TYR A 100 -15.17 8.89 4.20
C TYR A 100 -14.30 9.74 3.29
N GLU A 101 -14.74 9.98 2.07
CA GLU A 101 -14.01 10.78 1.08
C GLU A 101 -14.98 11.78 0.43
N ALA A 102 -14.53 13.01 0.23
CA ALA A 102 -15.34 14.08 -0.34
C ALA A 102 -15.41 13.98 -1.88
N ARG A 103 -14.45 13.30 -2.51
CA ARG A 103 -14.39 13.11 -3.96
C ARG A 103 -15.08 11.82 -4.40
N HIS A 104 -15.68 11.86 -5.59
CA HIS A 104 -16.33 10.70 -6.23
C HIS A 104 -15.37 9.52 -6.49
N THR A 105 -14.07 9.80 -6.59
CA THR A 105 -13.02 8.80 -6.72
C THR A 105 -12.18 8.78 -5.45
N PRO A 106 -12.05 7.63 -4.76
CA PRO A 106 -11.06 7.47 -3.72
C PRO A 106 -9.67 7.62 -4.34
N VAL A 107 -8.65 7.89 -3.52
CA VAL A 107 -7.25 8.05 -3.96
C VAL A 107 -7.01 9.17 -5.00
N ALA A 108 -7.90 10.16 -5.11
CA ALA A 108 -7.81 11.19 -6.15
C ALA A 108 -6.52 12.05 -6.13
N CYS A 109 -5.85 12.21 -4.98
CA CYS A 109 -4.54 12.90 -4.92
C CYS A 109 -3.44 12.13 -5.69
N TRP A 110 -3.58 10.81 -5.87
CA TRP A 110 -2.65 9.99 -6.63
C TRP A 110 -2.83 10.13 -8.14
N TYR A 111 -4.06 10.34 -8.61
CA TYR A 111 -4.35 10.50 -10.04
C TYR A 111 -4.04 11.89 -10.58
N THR A 112 -4.09 12.92 -9.73
CA THR A 112 -4.12 14.32 -10.19
C THR A 112 -2.80 15.08 -10.08
N ALA A 113 -1.87 14.66 -9.21
CA ALA A 113 -0.61 15.39 -9.02
C ALA A 113 0.50 15.00 -10.01
N SER A 114 0.42 13.84 -10.66
CA SER A 114 1.46 13.38 -11.59
C SER A 114 0.85 12.73 -12.82
N ARG A 115 0.84 13.46 -13.93
CA ARG A 115 0.38 13.00 -15.26
C ARG A 115 1.18 11.79 -15.82
N SER A 116 2.15 11.26 -15.06
CA SER A 116 3.11 10.24 -15.50
C SER A 116 3.31 9.05 -14.54
N PHE A 117 2.80 9.09 -13.29
CA PHE A 117 2.95 7.98 -12.34
C PHE A 117 1.61 7.28 -12.10
N VAL A 118 1.23 6.44 -13.06
CA VAL A 118 -0.01 5.65 -12.99
C VAL A 118 0.28 4.38 -12.17
N CYS A 119 -0.22 4.32 -10.93
CA CYS A 119 -0.50 3.03 -10.31
C CYS A 119 -1.72 2.44 -11.04
N PRO A 120 -1.61 1.31 -11.77
CA PRO A 120 -2.71 0.82 -12.59
C PRO A 120 -3.95 0.52 -11.74
N ARG A 121 -5.16 0.83 -12.24
CA ARG A 121 -6.44 0.58 -11.51
C ARG A 121 -6.58 -0.85 -10.97
N ARG A 122 -5.96 -1.84 -11.62
CA ARG A 122 -5.87 -3.25 -11.20
C ARG A 122 -5.40 -3.43 -9.75
N TRP A 123 -4.58 -2.52 -9.23
CA TRP A 123 -3.97 -2.61 -7.91
C TRP A 123 -4.91 -2.23 -6.77
N TYR A 124 -5.88 -1.36 -7.05
CA TYR A 124 -6.90 -0.97 -6.08
C TYR A 124 -8.17 -1.83 -6.17
N GLY A 125 -8.35 -2.59 -7.27
CA GLY A 125 -9.48 -3.51 -7.45
C GLY A 125 -9.19 -4.98 -7.15
N GLY A 126 -7.90 -5.40 -7.09
CA GLY A 126 -7.52 -6.81 -7.18
C GLY A 126 -7.07 -7.54 -5.91
N GLY A 127 -6.88 -6.85 -4.77
CA GLY A 127 -6.28 -7.52 -3.60
C GLY A 127 -6.35 -6.77 -2.28
N ALA A 128 -7.02 -5.62 -2.20
CA ALA A 128 -7.34 -5.03 -0.91
C ALA A 128 -8.33 -5.98 -0.19
N PRO A 129 -8.13 -6.31 1.10
CA PRO A 129 -8.99 -7.26 1.82
C PRO A 129 -10.43 -6.79 1.69
N ARG A 130 -11.25 -7.48 0.88
CA ARG A 130 -12.62 -7.15 0.45
C ARG A 130 -13.24 -6.05 1.32
N TRP A 131 -12.87 -4.79 1.07
CA TRP A 131 -13.39 -3.65 1.81
C TRP A 131 -14.80 -3.50 1.27
N ARG A 132 -15.78 -3.99 2.04
CA ARG A 132 -17.16 -4.10 1.57
C ARG A 132 -17.58 -2.77 0.92
N PRO A 133 -18.24 -2.78 -0.24
CA PRO A 133 -18.75 -1.58 -0.88
C PRO A 133 -19.57 -0.69 0.08
N SER A 134 -20.20 -1.29 1.09
CA SER A 134 -20.96 -0.61 2.14
C SER A 134 -20.13 0.26 3.11
N ALA A 135 -18.80 0.18 3.08
CA ALA A 135 -17.90 0.98 3.91
C ALA A 135 -17.53 2.33 3.27
N TRP A 136 -17.98 2.57 2.03
CA TRP A 136 -17.79 3.83 1.33
C TRP A 136 -19.11 4.58 1.36
N ARG A 137 -19.20 5.60 2.21
CA ARG A 137 -20.26 6.60 2.11
C ARG A 137 -19.62 7.86 1.54
N CYS A 138 -19.97 8.18 0.30
CA CYS A 138 -19.84 9.55 -0.18
C CYS A 138 -20.75 10.40 0.72
N GLY A 139 -20.15 11.41 1.35
CA GLY A 139 -20.90 12.50 1.98
C GLY A 139 -21.49 13.41 0.92
#